data_AF-A0A1C7N494-F1
#
_entry.id   AF-A0A1C7N494-F1
#
_cell.length_a   1.000
_cell.length_b   1.000
_cell.length_c   1.000
_cell.angle_alpha   90.00
_cell.angle_beta   90.00
_cell.angle_gamma   90.00
#
_symmetry.space_group_name_H-M   'P 1'
#
loop_
_entity.id
_entity.type
_entity.pdbx_description
1 polymer ?
#
loop_
_entity_poly.entity_id
_entity_poly.type
_entity_poly.pdbx_seq_one_letter_code
_entity_poly.pdbx_strand_id
1 'polypeptide(L)'
;MDRLTQLQDAIDAMARMFTNSIYYVHEKSGMAELNPEIPVTQPKVQADEPQIFQDNVRELVSDLVKKAKEIDALIELLPGIQQTEEQQMELLKSLEDENQQANREYQEAVKEMEQVKEQINRSLRAIADDTQQSSLK
;
A
#
# COMPACT_ATOMS: atom_id res chain seq x y z
N MET A 1 0.82 -4.17 2.38
CA MET A 1 -0.60 -3.80 2.60
C MET A 1 -1.15 -3.36 1.26
N ASP A 2 -2.33 -3.84 0.89
CA ASP A 2 -2.99 -3.47 -0.36
C ASP A 2 -3.38 -1.97 -0.37
N ARG A 3 -3.43 -1.34 -1.55
CA ARG A 3 -3.72 0.09 -1.70
C ARG A 3 -5.17 0.42 -1.35
N LEU A 4 -6.09 -0.48 -1.66
CA LEU A 4 -7.50 -0.31 -1.28
C LEU A 4 -7.66 -0.39 0.25
N THR A 5 -6.95 -1.32 0.90
CA THR A 5 -6.91 -1.38 2.37
C THR A 5 -6.34 -0.10 2.99
N GLN A 6 -5.24 0.44 2.45
CA GLN A 6 -4.67 1.72 2.92
C GLN A 6 -5.67 2.88 2.81
N LEU A 7 -6.45 2.93 1.73
CA LEU A 7 -7.48 3.94 1.54
C LEU A 7 -8.62 3.78 2.55
N GLN A 8 -9.07 2.55 2.81
CA GLN A 8 -10.07 2.25 3.83
C GLN A 8 -9.61 2.71 5.22
N ASP A 9 -8.39 2.34 5.61
CA ASP A 9 -7.80 2.75 6.89
C ASP A 9 -7.68 4.28 7.01
N ALA A 10 -7.34 4.97 5.91
CA ALA A 10 -7.24 6.42 5.88
C ALA A 10 -8.61 7.10 6.06
N ILE A 11 -9.67 6.56 5.44
CA ILE A 11 -11.04 7.05 5.59
C ILE A 11 -11.53 6.82 7.02
N ASP A 12 -11.29 5.64 7.59
CA ASP A 12 -11.65 5.33 8.97
C ASP A 12 -10.93 6.24 9.98
N ALA A 13 -9.65 6.51 9.75
CA ALA A 13 -8.89 7.46 10.54
C ALA A 13 -9.48 8.88 10.44
N MET A 14 -9.85 9.33 9.24
CA MET A 14 -10.49 10.63 9.05
C MET A 14 -11.85 10.72 9.78
N ALA A 15 -12.66 9.67 9.75
CA ALA A 15 -13.94 9.61 10.50
C ALA A 15 -13.73 9.74 12.02
N ARG A 16 -12.67 9.12 12.56
CA ARG A 16 -12.27 9.28 13.97
C ARG A 16 -11.81 10.71 14.26
N MET A 17 -11.02 11.31 13.35
CA MET A 17 -10.59 12.71 13.49
C MET A 17 -11.78 13.66 13.53
N PHE A 18 -12.82 13.46 12.70
CA PHE A 18 -14.04 14.26 12.77
C PHE A 18 -14.73 14.13 14.13
N THR A 19 -14.96 12.91 14.61
CA THR A 19 -15.61 12.67 15.91
C THR A 19 -14.83 13.33 17.04
N ASN A 20 -13.50 13.16 17.05
CA ASN A 20 -12.63 13.77 18.07
C ASN A 20 -12.61 15.29 17.98
N SER A 21 -12.63 15.86 16.77
CA SER A 21 -12.64 17.31 16.56
C SER A 21 -13.95 17.92 17.04
N ILE A 22 -15.09 17.30 16.73
CA ILE A 22 -16.40 17.73 17.22
C ILE A 22 -16.45 17.63 18.73
N TYR A 23 -15.96 16.53 19.30
CA TYR A 23 -15.89 16.35 20.75
C TYR A 23 -15.02 17.43 21.41
N TYR A 24 -13.85 17.72 20.85
CA TYR A 24 -12.96 18.76 21.34
C TYR A 24 -13.63 20.14 21.30
N VAL A 25 -14.22 20.53 20.16
CA VAL A 25 -14.91 21.81 20.02
C VAL A 25 -16.08 21.92 20.99
N HIS A 26 -16.88 20.86 21.13
CA HIS A 26 -17.99 20.82 22.08
C HIS A 26 -17.51 20.95 23.53
N GLU A 27 -16.49 20.19 23.92
CA GLU A 27 -16.05 20.12 25.31
C GLU A 27 -15.20 21.32 25.73
N LYS A 28 -14.36 21.82 24.83
CA LYS A 28 -13.36 22.85 25.12
C LYS A 28 -13.77 24.26 24.74
N SER A 29 -14.90 24.44 24.06
CA SER A 29 -15.45 25.77 23.80
C SER A 29 -15.86 26.48 25.10
N GLY A 30 -15.42 27.73 25.23
CA GLY A 30 -15.88 28.65 26.26
C GLY A 30 -17.29 29.18 26.00
N MET A 31 -17.93 29.72 27.02
CA MET A 31 -19.19 30.44 26.87
C MET A 31 -18.93 31.83 26.28
N ALA A 32 -19.76 32.24 25.32
CA ALA A 32 -19.72 33.59 24.76
C ALA A 32 -20.73 34.49 25.47
N GLU A 33 -20.31 35.71 25.84
CA GLU A 33 -21.23 36.73 26.36
C GLU A 33 -22.13 37.26 25.24
N LEU A 34 -23.44 37.12 25.40
CA LEU A 34 -24.43 37.56 24.40
C LEU A 34 -24.90 39.01 24.66
N ASN A 35 -24.88 39.45 25.92
CA ASN A 35 -25.25 40.80 26.33
C ASN A 35 -24.25 41.31 27.39
N PRO A 36 -23.60 42.47 27.18
CA PRO A 36 -22.66 43.08 28.15
C PRO A 36 -23.28 43.38 29.53
N GLU A 37 -24.61 43.52 29.61
CA GLU A 37 -25.32 43.78 30.87
C GLU A 37 -25.56 42.50 31.69
N ILE A 38 -25.35 41.31 31.11
CA ILE A 38 -25.52 40.00 31.76
C ILE A 38 -24.21 39.23 31.61
N PRO A 39 -23.25 39.43 32.53
CA PRO A 39 -21.95 38.77 32.47
C PRO A 39 -22.09 37.26 32.70
N VAL A 40 -21.22 36.47 32.07
CA VAL A 40 -21.16 35.02 32.31
C VAL A 40 -20.68 34.79 33.75
N THR A 41 -21.59 34.33 34.59
CA THR A 41 -21.37 34.20 36.05
C THR A 41 -20.66 32.90 36.43
N GLN A 42 -20.67 31.90 35.54
CA GLN A 42 -19.99 30.62 35.73
C GLN A 42 -19.31 30.19 34.43
N PRO A 43 -17.99 30.37 34.30
CA PRO A 43 -17.26 29.87 33.14
C PRO A 43 -17.29 28.33 33.13
N LYS A 44 -17.35 27.74 31.93
CA LYS A 44 -17.25 26.29 31.76
C LYS A 44 -15.87 25.82 32.25
N VAL A 45 -15.84 25.03 33.31
CA VAL A 45 -14.59 24.60 34.01
C VAL A 45 -13.62 23.85 33.09
N GLN A 46 -14.14 23.15 32.08
CA GLN A 46 -13.34 22.39 31.13
C GLN A 46 -12.89 23.18 29.89
N ALA A 47 -13.36 24.41 29.70
CA ALA A 47 -13.01 25.22 28.54
C ALA A 47 -11.51 25.58 28.58
N ASP A 48 -10.89 25.54 27.40
CA ASP A 48 -9.51 25.99 27.25
C ASP A 48 -9.49 27.54 27.12
N GLU A 49 -8.35 28.16 27.39
CA GLU A 49 -8.21 29.59 27.13
C GLU A 49 -8.45 29.92 25.65
N PRO A 50 -9.04 31.08 25.30
CA PRO A 50 -9.42 31.39 23.92
C PRO A 50 -8.28 31.27 22.90
N GLN A 51 -7.06 31.63 23.29
CA GLN A 51 -5.88 31.52 22.43
C GLN A 51 -5.50 30.05 22.20
N ILE A 52 -5.40 29.26 23.27
CA ILE A 52 -5.10 27.83 23.20
C ILE A 52 -6.17 27.09 22.39
N PHE A 53 -7.44 27.41 22.61
CA PHE A 53 -8.56 26.85 21.87
C PHE A 53 -8.46 27.15 20.36
N GLN A 54 -8.17 28.40 19.98
CA GLN A 54 -7.99 28.76 18.57
C GLN A 54 -6.80 28.05 17.92
N ASP A 55 -5.69 27.94 18.64
CA ASP A 55 -4.49 27.27 18.12
C ASP A 55 -4.73 25.76 17.93
N ASN A 56 -5.38 25.11 18.91
CA ASN A 56 -5.76 23.70 18.80
C ASN A 56 -6.77 23.44 17.68
N VAL A 57 -7.77 24.33 17.51
CA VAL A 57 -8.71 24.23 16.38
C VAL A 57 -7.99 24.38 15.04
N ARG A 58 -7.03 25.30 14.94
CA ARG A 58 -6.22 25.47 13.72
C ARG A 58 -5.39 24.23 13.42
N GLU A 59 -4.80 23.60 14.43
CA GLU A 59 -4.07 22.33 14.30
C GLU A 59 -4.98 21.20 13.81
N LEU A 60 -6.14 21.01 14.45
CA LEU A 60 -7.13 19.99 14.04
C LEU A 60 -7.56 20.15 12.58
N VAL A 61 -7.83 21.39 12.15
CA VAL A 61 -8.20 21.69 10.76
C VAL A 61 -7.04 21.39 9.81
N SER A 62 -5.82 21.78 10.18
CA SER A 62 -4.62 21.51 9.37
C SER A 62 -4.42 20.00 9.18
N ASP A 63 -4.53 19.21 10.24
CA ASP A 63 -4.40 17.76 10.18
C ASP A 63 -5.51 17.13 9.33
N LEU A 64 -6.74 17.61 9.44
CA LEU A 64 -7.86 17.11 8.64
C LEU A 64 -7.66 17.38 7.15
N VAL A 65 -7.21 18.59 6.79
CA VAL A 65 -6.88 18.96 5.40
C VAL A 65 -5.73 18.12 4.88
N LYS A 66 -4.70 17.89 5.69
CA LYS A 66 -3.58 17.01 5.32
C LYS A 66 -4.07 15.59 5.06
N LYS A 67 -4.95 15.06 5.91
CA LYS A 67 -5.53 13.73 5.73
C LYS A 67 -6.39 13.63 4.47
N ALA A 68 -7.14 14.68 4.14
CA ALA A 68 -7.90 14.73 2.89
C ALA A 68 -6.99 14.64 1.66
N LYS A 69 -5.89 15.40 1.65
CA LYS A 69 -4.90 15.34 0.56
C LYS A 69 -4.21 13.97 0.47
N GLU A 70 -3.94 13.31 1.59
CA GLU A 70 -3.43 11.94 1.59
C GLU A 70 -4.44 10.97 0.94
N ILE A 71 -5.73 11.11 1.27
CA ILE A 71 -6.79 10.31 0.65
C ILE A 71 -6.87 10.56 -0.85
N ASP A 72 -6.83 11.82 -1.30
CA ASP A 72 -6.83 12.16 -2.73
C ASP A 72 -5.65 11.52 -3.46
N ALA A 73 -4.44 11.64 -2.90
CA ALA A 73 -3.25 11.01 -3.47
C ALA A 73 -3.36 9.46 -3.49
N LEU A 74 -3.98 8.84 -2.48
CA LEU A 74 -4.22 7.40 -2.48
C LEU A 74 -5.20 6.99 -3.57
N ILE A 75 -6.24 7.79 -3.83
CA ILE A 75 -7.20 7.56 -4.92
C ILE A 75 -6.50 7.63 -6.28
N GLU A 76 -5.65 8.63 -6.51
CA GLU A 76 -4.88 8.77 -7.76
C GLU A 76 -3.93 7.59 -8.01
N LEU A 77 -3.44 6.96 -6.94
CA LEU A 77 -2.54 5.82 -6.98
C LEU A 77 -3.26 4.46 -7.00
N LEU A 78 -4.60 4.43 -7.08
CA LEU A 78 -5.33 3.16 -7.14
C LEU A 78 -4.99 2.42 -8.44
N PRO A 79 -4.58 1.14 -8.36
CA PRO A 79 -4.25 0.37 -9.53
C PRO A 79 -5.49 0.19 -10.41
N GLY A 80 -5.32 0.36 -11.72
CA GLY A 80 -6.41 0.14 -12.68
C GLY A 80 -7.47 1.24 -12.77
N ILE A 81 -7.38 2.34 -11.99
CA ILE A 81 -8.39 3.42 -12.02
C ILE A 81 -8.51 4.13 -13.38
N GLN A 82 -7.47 4.04 -14.21
CA GLN A 82 -7.41 4.66 -15.55
C GLN A 82 -7.83 3.72 -16.68
N GLN A 83 -8.04 2.42 -16.38
CA GLN A 83 -8.35 1.40 -17.39
C GLN A 83 -9.79 0.91 -17.24
N THR A 84 -10.43 0.61 -18.36
CA THR A 84 -11.72 -0.09 -18.34
C THR A 84 -11.54 -1.57 -17.99
N GLU A 85 -12.59 -2.22 -17.51
CA GLU A 85 -12.58 -3.66 -17.22
C GLU A 85 -12.17 -4.49 -18.46
N GLU A 86 -12.68 -4.11 -19.64
CA GLU A 86 -12.33 -4.76 -20.91
C GLU A 86 -10.83 -4.65 -21.21
N GLN A 87 -10.23 -3.46 -21.03
CA GLN A 87 -8.79 -3.25 -21.24
C GLN A 87 -7.95 -4.06 -20.24
N GLN A 88 -8.39 -4.14 -18.98
CA GLN A 88 -7.72 -4.96 -17.97
C GLN A 88 -7.79 -6.44 -18.33
N MET A 89 -8.92 -6.89 -18.88
CA MET A 89 -9.11 -8.29 -19.30
C MET A 89 -8.28 -8.66 -20.53
N GLU A 90 -8.19 -7.77 -21.50
CA GLU A 90 -7.29 -7.94 -22.65
C GLU A 90 -5.83 -7.98 -22.22
N LEU A 91 -5.42 -7.10 -21.30
CA LEU A 91 -4.08 -7.11 -20.73
C LEU A 91 -3.79 -8.43 -20.00
N LEU A 92 -4.72 -8.92 -19.18
CA LEU A 92 -4.58 -10.19 -18.48
C LEU A 92 -4.40 -11.35 -19.45
N LYS A 93 -5.21 -11.40 -20.51
CA LYS A 93 -5.09 -12.42 -21.56
C LYS A 93 -3.73 -12.37 -22.26
N SER A 94 -3.27 -11.17 -22.62
CA SER A 94 -1.94 -10.99 -23.23
C SER A 94 -0.82 -11.45 -22.30
N LEU A 95 -0.90 -11.13 -21.01
CA LEU A 95 0.09 -11.55 -20.01
C LEU A 95 0.07 -13.08 -19.81
N GLU A 96 -1.11 -13.70 -19.86
CA GLU A 96 -1.24 -15.15 -19.78
C GLU A 96 -0.59 -15.83 -21.00
N ASP A 97 -0.86 -15.33 -22.21
CA ASP A 97 -0.27 -15.84 -23.45
C ASP A 97 1.26 -15.71 -23.44
N GLU A 98 1.79 -14.57 -23.00
CA GLU A 98 3.23 -14.32 -22.83
C GLU A 98 3.84 -15.26 -21.79
N ASN A 99 3.19 -15.45 -20.64
CA ASN A 99 3.65 -16.35 -19.60
C ASN A 99 3.69 -17.81 -20.09
N GLN A 100 2.67 -18.24 -20.84
CA GLN A 100 2.65 -19.57 -21.44
C GLN A 100 3.78 -19.77 -22.44
N GLN A 101 4.09 -18.77 -23.26
CA GLN A 101 5.21 -18.84 -24.21
C GLN A 101 6.55 -18.91 -23.48
N ALA A 102 6.78 -18.02 -22.51
CA ALA A 102 8.00 -18.03 -21.70
C ALA A 102 8.19 -19.38 -20.96
N ASN A 103 7.10 -19.98 -20.48
CA ASN A 103 7.15 -21.28 -19.83
C ASN A 103 7.47 -22.43 -20.80
N ARG A 104 7.00 -22.37 -22.06
CA ARG A 104 7.38 -23.35 -23.10
C ARG A 104 8.88 -23.26 -23.41
N GLU A 105 9.39 -22.05 -23.63
CA GLU A 105 10.82 -21.81 -23.88
C GLU A 105 11.67 -22.27 -22.69
N TYR A 106 11.22 -22.01 -21.46
CA TYR A 106 11.85 -22.52 -20.26
C TYR A 106 11.91 -24.05 -20.24
N GLN A 107 10.81 -24.74 -20.57
CA GLN A 107 10.79 -26.20 -20.62
C GLN A 107 11.72 -26.78 -21.69
N GLU A 108 11.80 -26.14 -22.86
CA GLU A 108 12.71 -26.54 -23.93
C GLU A 108 14.17 -26.37 -23.50
N ALA A 109 14.52 -25.21 -22.92
CA ALA A 109 15.87 -24.96 -22.40
C ALA A 109 16.26 -25.96 -21.30
N VAL A 110 15.35 -26.30 -20.39
CA VAL A 110 15.58 -27.33 -19.37
C VAL A 110 15.82 -28.70 -19.99
N LYS A 111 15.07 -29.06 -21.04
CA LYS A 111 15.26 -30.33 -21.75
C LYS A 111 16.62 -30.40 -22.44
N GLU A 112 17.04 -29.33 -23.10
CA GLU A 112 18.36 -29.24 -23.73
C GLU A 112 19.48 -29.34 -22.68
N MET A 113 19.34 -28.63 -21.55
CA MET A 113 20.27 -28.72 -20.43
C MET A 113 20.41 -30.16 -19.91
N GLU A 114 19.29 -30.87 -19.72
CA GLU A 114 19.32 -32.28 -19.28
C GLU A 114 20.02 -33.20 -20.29
N GLN A 115 19.80 -32.99 -21.59
CA GLN A 115 20.48 -33.74 -22.65
C GLN A 115 21.99 -33.50 -22.65
N VAL A 116 22.42 -32.24 -22.54
CA VAL A 116 23.84 -31.88 -22.46
C VAL A 116 24.46 -32.45 -21.19
N LYS A 117 23.78 -32.37 -20.05
CA LYS A 117 24.22 -32.97 -18.79
C LYS A 117 24.43 -34.47 -18.93
N GLU A 118 23.53 -35.16 -19.62
CA GLU A 118 23.67 -36.60 -19.86
C GLU A 118 24.87 -36.92 -20.76
N GLN A 119 25.09 -36.15 -21.83
CA GLN A 119 26.24 -36.32 -22.73
C GLN A 119 27.58 -36.10 -22.00
N ILE A 120 27.67 -35.06 -21.16
CA ILE A 120 28.85 -34.79 -20.33
C ILE A 120 29.09 -35.96 -19.37
N ASN A 121 28.06 -36.44 -18.68
CA ASN A 121 28.18 -37.58 -17.77
C ASN A 121 28.64 -38.86 -18.48
N ARG A 122 28.13 -39.15 -19.68
CA ARG A 122 28.58 -40.29 -20.50
C ARG A 122 30.05 -40.16 -20.89
N SER A 123 30.47 -38.96 -21.32
CA SER A 123 31.85 -38.70 -21.71
C SER A 123 32.82 -38.83 -20.54
N LEU A 124 32.45 -38.32 -19.36
CA LEU A 124 33.23 -38.46 -18.12
C LEU A 124 33.40 -39.93 -17.71
N ARG A 125 32.33 -40.73 -17.81
CA ARG A 125 32.39 -42.18 -17.54
C ARG A 125 33.31 -42.91 -18.51
N ALA A 126 33.19 -42.62 -19.81
CA ALA A 126 34.06 -43.24 -20.82
C ALA A 126 35.54 -42.92 -20.58
N ILE A 127 35.87 -41.68 -20.22
CA ILE A 127 37.24 -41.29 -19.88
C ILE A 127 37.73 -42.03 -18.63
N ALA A 128 36.90 -42.13 -17.58
CA ALA A 128 37.24 -42.85 -16.36
C ALA A 128 37.49 -44.34 -16.60
N ASP A 129 36.67 -44.98 -17.44
CA ASP A 129 36.79 -46.39 -17.80
C ASP A 129 38.07 -46.65 -18.64
N ASP A 130 38.39 -45.76 -19.58
CA ASP A 130 39.62 -45.82 -20.39
C ASP A 130 40.89 -45.63 -19.55
N THR A 131 40.88 -44.70 -18.58
CA THR A 131 42.00 -44.53 -17.65
C THR A 131 42.21 -45.76 -16.76
N GLN A 132 41.14 -46.42 -16.31
CA GLN A 132 41.26 -47.68 -15.55
C GLN A 132 41.86 -48.81 -16.40
N GLN A 133 41.49 -48.94 -17.67
CA GLN A 133 42.08 -49.95 -18.56
C GLN A 133 43.54 -49.66 -18.92
N SER A 134 43.92 -48.40 -19.08
CA SER A 134 45.31 -48.02 -19.32
C SER A 134 46.23 -48.23 -18.11
N SER A 135 45.71 -48.25 -16.88
CA SER A 135 46.48 -48.60 -15.67
C SER A 135 46.61 -50.11 -15.41
N LEU A 136 45.86 -50.95 -16.15
CA LEU A 136 45.88 -52.41 -16.03
C LEU A 136 46.70 -53.12 -17.13
N LYS A 137 47.20 -52.39 -18.12
CA LYS A 137 48.16 -52.85 -19.13
C LYS A 137 49.57 -52.38 -18.79
#